data_AF-A0A2R6RVK4-F1
#
_entry.id   AF-A0A2R6RVK4-F1
#
_cell.length_a   1.000
_cell.length_b   1.000
_cell.length_c   1.000
_cell.angle_alpha   90.00
_cell.angle_beta   90.00
_cell.angle_gamma   90.00
#
_symmetry.space_group_name_H-M   'P 1'
#
loop_
_entity.id
_entity.type
_entity.pdbx_description
1 polymer ?
#
loop_
_entity_poly.entity_id
_entity_poly.type
_entity_poly.pdbx_seq_one_letter_code
_entity_poly.pdbx_strand_id
1 'polypeptide(L)'
;MLGAKLRHLVNNICPHYHTKELPGEEVARGRCKAAKSAKVTNQPATQVGTAVSTQNRVQGPKRKLLNLCTYKLHALGDYILQILWFGTTDSYSTQTSELQHRRVKHFYARTNKNGANIQIARLQRREELLQRKQAQVHKHLLSKKTQAKVQAALAQDELELLAYTPPITYPTLATSH
;
A
#
# COMPACT_ATOMS: atom_id res chain seq x y z
N MET A 1 25.99 -1.23 23.83
CA MET A 1 24.54 -1.45 24.06
C MET A 1 23.70 -0.58 23.14
N LEU A 2 22.68 -1.13 22.47
CA LEU A 2 21.82 -0.46 21.48
C LEU A 2 21.18 0.83 22.03
N GLY A 3 20.67 0.80 23.26
CA GLY A 3 20.03 1.96 23.89
C GLY A 3 20.95 3.18 24.04
N ALA A 4 22.26 2.97 24.28
CA ALA A 4 23.23 4.07 24.36
C ALA A 4 23.42 4.74 22.99
N LYS A 5 23.50 3.96 21.91
CA LYS A 5 23.59 4.47 20.54
C LYS A 5 22.33 5.24 20.12
N LEU A 6 21.15 4.74 20.47
CA LEU A 6 19.88 5.43 20.20
C LEU A 6 19.76 6.76 20.96
N ARG A 7 20.18 6.79 22.24
CA ARG A 7 20.24 8.03 23.02
C ARG A 7 21.25 9.03 22.45
N HIS A 8 22.42 8.55 22.04
CA HIS A 8 23.41 9.39 21.35
C HIS A 8 22.83 9.99 20.06
N LEU A 9 22.12 9.20 19.25
CA LEU A 9 21.46 9.68 18.04
C LEU A 9 20.44 10.79 18.36
N VAL A 10 19.58 10.59 19.36
CA VAL A 10 18.58 11.59 19.74
C VAL A 10 19.20 12.86 20.31
N ASN A 11 20.25 12.76 21.12
CA ASN A 11 20.84 13.91 21.81
C ASN A 11 21.85 14.67 20.93
N ASN A 12 22.60 13.98 20.08
CA ASN A 12 23.72 14.58 19.35
C ASN A 12 23.45 14.70 17.85
N ILE A 13 22.61 13.84 17.25
CA ILE A 13 22.42 13.83 15.79
C ILE A 13 21.09 14.49 15.42
N CYS A 14 19.96 14.03 15.99
CA CYS A 14 18.62 14.55 15.70
C CYS A 14 18.47 16.08 15.86
N PRO A 15 19.17 16.80 16.75
CA PRO A 15 19.05 18.25 16.82
C PRO A 15 19.56 18.97 15.57
N HIS A 16 20.56 18.40 14.88
CA HIS A 16 21.18 18.95 13.68
C HIS A 16 20.32 18.78 12.42
N TYR A 17 19.32 17.90 12.45
CA TYR A 17 18.42 17.67 11.32
C TYR A 17 17.05 18.28 11.58
N HIS A 18 16.56 19.06 10.63
CA HIS A 18 15.22 19.66 10.71
C HIS A 18 14.16 18.73 10.15
N THR A 19 13.76 17.74 10.95
CA THR A 19 12.69 16.81 10.60
C THR A 19 11.33 17.39 10.95
N LYS A 20 10.40 17.36 9.99
CA LYS A 20 9.01 17.79 10.18
C LYS A 20 8.04 16.70 9.74
N GLU A 21 6.79 16.84 10.19
CA GLU A 21 5.69 15.99 9.73
C GLU A 21 5.52 16.09 8.20
N LEU A 22 5.15 14.97 7.57
CA LEU A 22 4.81 14.97 6.15
C LEU A 22 3.50 15.73 5.91
N PRO A 23 3.25 16.27 4.70
CA PRO A 23 2.00 16.97 4.38
C PRO A 23 0.75 16.14 4.72
N GLY A 24 0.77 14.83 4.48
CA GLY A 24 -0.33 13.94 4.84
C GLY A 24 -0.55 13.79 6.35
N GLU A 25 0.52 13.73 7.14
CA GLU A 25 0.44 13.69 8.61
C GLU A 25 -0.08 15.01 9.18
N GLU A 26 0.35 16.13 8.59
CA GLU A 26 -0.12 17.46 8.96
C GLU A 26 -1.62 17.63 8.73
N VAL A 27 -2.12 17.22 7.55
CA VAL A 27 -3.55 17.23 7.25
C VAL A 27 -4.30 16.31 8.21
N ALA A 28 -3.80 15.10 8.46
CA ALA A 28 -4.42 14.16 9.39
C ALA A 28 -4.49 14.74 10.82
N ARG A 29 -3.42 15.38 11.30
CA ARG A 29 -3.37 16.08 12.59
C ARG A 29 -4.40 17.21 12.64
N GLY A 30 -4.52 18.00 11.58
CA GLY A 30 -5.53 19.06 11.45
C GLY A 30 -6.95 18.51 11.58
N ARG A 31 -7.28 17.43 10.85
CA ARG A 31 -8.58 16.75 10.92
C ARG A 31 -8.87 16.22 12.33
N CYS A 32 -7.88 15.60 12.99
CA CYS A 32 -8.02 15.11 14.36
C CYS A 32 -8.26 16.24 15.37
N LYS A 33 -7.57 17.37 15.25
CA LYS A 33 -7.79 18.54 16.11
C LYS A 33 -9.19 19.12 15.91
N ALA A 34 -9.61 19.29 14.65
CA ALA A 34 -10.95 19.77 14.31
C ALA A 34 -12.07 18.83 14.84
N ALA A 35 -11.90 17.51 14.71
CA ALA A 35 -12.84 16.53 15.25
C ALA A 35 -12.91 16.59 16.79
N LYS A 36 -11.77 16.80 17.47
CA LYS A 36 -11.72 16.96 18.92
C LYS A 36 -12.39 18.26 19.38
N SER A 37 -12.15 19.38 18.71
CA SER A 37 -12.80 20.65 19.04
C SER A 37 -14.31 20.61 18.79
N ALA A 38 -14.75 20.00 17.67
CA ALA A 38 -16.17 19.81 17.37
C ALA A 38 -16.89 18.95 18.43
N LYS A 39 -16.20 17.97 19.03
CA LYS A 39 -16.74 17.14 20.11
C LYS A 39 -16.86 17.89 21.45
N VAL A 40 -16.03 18.90 21.68
CA VAL A 40 -16.05 19.73 22.91
C VAL A 40 -17.19 20.75 22.89
N THR A 41 -17.59 21.26 21.72
CA THR A 41 -18.70 22.23 21.58
C THR A 41 -20.09 21.64 21.90
N ASN A 42 -20.26 20.31 21.87
CA ASN A 42 -21.52 19.65 22.19
C ASN A 42 -21.71 19.33 23.70
N GLN A 43 -20.92 19.91 24.60
CA GLN A 43 -21.13 19.84 26.05
C GLN A 43 -21.75 21.17 26.55
N PRO A 44 -22.77 21.13 27.42
CA PRO A 44 -23.38 22.35 27.95
C PRO A 44 -22.35 23.14 28.75
N ALA A 45 -22.26 24.45 28.46
CA ALA A 45 -21.28 25.35 29.03
C ALA A 45 -21.53 25.56 30.53
N THR A 46 -20.56 25.16 31.36
CA THR A 46 -20.41 25.68 32.72
C THR A 46 -19.02 26.28 32.89
N GLN A 47 -19.01 27.61 32.73
CA GLN A 47 -18.23 28.63 33.44
C GLN A 47 -16.68 28.71 33.29
N VAL A 48 -16.30 29.85 32.72
CA VAL A 48 -15.34 30.86 33.22
C VAL A 48 -13.96 30.34 33.66
N GLY A 49 -13.01 30.49 32.75
CA GLY A 49 -11.58 30.50 33.03
C GLY A 49 -10.85 31.20 31.88
N THR A 50 -10.32 32.39 32.17
CA THR A 50 -9.47 33.26 31.33
C THR A 50 -8.81 32.56 30.13
N ALA A 51 -9.40 32.75 28.95
CA ALA A 51 -8.80 32.36 27.69
C ALA A 51 -7.67 33.33 27.33
N VAL A 52 -6.44 33.00 27.71
CA VAL A 52 -5.26 33.55 27.02
C VAL A 52 -5.32 33.01 25.59
N SER A 53 -5.81 33.84 24.68
CA SER A 53 -5.81 33.63 23.24
C SER A 53 -4.38 33.46 22.75
N THR A 54 -3.86 32.24 22.80
CA THR A 54 -2.69 31.85 22.00
C THR A 54 -3.21 31.35 20.66
N GLN A 55 -3.54 32.34 19.83
CA GLN A 55 -3.52 32.31 18.37
C GLN A 55 -3.82 30.96 17.72
N ASN A 56 -5.02 30.91 17.13
CA ASN A 56 -5.40 30.05 16.02
C ASN A 56 -4.52 30.35 14.78
N ARG A 57 -3.21 30.19 14.90
CA ARG A 57 -2.30 30.19 13.75
C ARG A 57 -2.50 28.82 13.11
N VAL A 58 -2.83 28.78 11.83
CA VAL A 58 -2.71 27.56 11.01
C VAL A 58 -1.31 27.02 11.25
N GLN A 59 -1.20 26.02 12.11
CA GLN A 59 0.09 25.50 12.56
C GLN A 59 0.66 24.72 11.40
N GLY A 60 1.62 25.35 10.71
CA GLY A 60 2.45 24.72 9.71
C GLY A 60 3.18 23.47 10.25
N PRO A 61 4.02 22.85 9.41
CA PRO A 61 4.54 21.52 9.68
C PRO A 61 5.31 21.48 11.00
N LYS A 62 4.85 20.63 11.92
CA LYS A 62 5.41 20.50 13.27
C LYS A 62 6.74 19.75 13.20
N ARG A 63 7.73 20.20 13.97
CA ARG A 63 9.00 19.49 14.13
C ARG A 63 8.75 18.12 14.77
N LYS A 64 9.31 17.07 14.17
CA LYS A 64 9.14 15.69 14.62
C LYS A 64 10.48 15.12 15.06
N LEU A 65 10.62 14.84 16.35
CA LEU A 65 11.79 14.15 16.90
C LEU A 65 11.51 12.66 17.08
N LEU A 66 12.57 11.85 17.07
CA LEU A 66 12.50 10.43 17.35
C LEU A 66 12.06 10.20 18.81
N ASN A 67 10.98 9.44 19.01
CA ASN A 67 10.50 9.07 20.34
C ASN A 67 11.07 7.71 20.76
N LEU A 68 11.93 7.70 21.79
CA LEU A 68 12.50 6.47 22.34
C LEU A 68 11.59 5.74 23.33
N CYS A 69 10.60 6.42 23.90
CA CYS A 69 9.63 5.87 24.85
C CYS A 69 8.48 5.17 24.12
N THR A 70 8.81 4.27 23.21
CA THR A 70 7.82 3.42 22.54
C THR A 70 8.02 1.98 22.99
N TYR A 71 6.91 1.26 23.17
CA TYR A 71 6.94 -0.15 23.56
C TYR A 71 7.88 -0.98 22.68
N LYS A 72 7.85 -0.73 21.36
CA LYS A 72 8.71 -1.43 20.38
C LYS A 72 10.19 -1.32 20.74
N LEU A 73 10.66 -0.14 21.14
CA LEU A 73 12.07 0.08 21.49
C LEU A 73 12.45 -0.53 22.83
N HIS A 74 11.51 -0.59 23.79
CA HIS A 74 11.74 -1.28 25.06
C HIS A 74 11.82 -2.80 24.88
N ALA A 75 10.94 -3.37 24.06
CA ALA A 75 10.91 -4.80 23.78
C ALA A 75 12.16 -5.31 23.03
N LEU A 76 12.89 -4.46 22.31
CA LEU A 76 14.13 -4.85 21.63
C LEU A 76 15.21 -5.41 22.58
N GLY A 77 15.21 -4.99 23.85
CA GLY A 77 16.11 -5.56 24.86
C GLY A 77 15.78 -7.02 25.16
N ASP A 78 14.49 -7.32 25.28
CA ASP A 78 13.98 -8.64 25.64
C ASP A 78 14.04 -9.63 24.46
N TYR A 79 14.09 -9.13 23.22
CA TYR A 79 14.17 -9.97 22.01
C TYR A 79 15.38 -10.89 21.99
N ILE A 80 16.51 -10.50 22.58
CA ILE A 80 17.69 -11.37 22.62
C ILE A 80 17.35 -12.65 23.39
N LEU A 81 16.79 -12.51 24.60
CA LEU A 81 16.38 -13.66 25.42
C LEU A 81 15.29 -14.48 24.73
N GLN A 82 14.32 -13.81 24.09
CA GLN A 82 13.26 -14.50 23.35
C GLN A 82 13.81 -15.33 22.17
N ILE A 83 14.79 -14.80 21.43
CA ILE A 83 15.42 -15.54 20.33
C ILE A 83 16.19 -16.76 20.84
N LEU A 84 16.87 -16.64 21.98
CA LEU A 84 17.59 -17.77 22.57
C LEU A 84 16.65 -18.89 23.03
N TRP A 85 15.47 -18.56 23.56
CA TRP A 85 14.53 -19.55 24.10
C TRP A 85 13.58 -20.12 23.05
N PHE A 86 13.10 -19.30 22.13
CA PHE A 86 12.02 -19.66 21.19
C PHE A 86 12.46 -19.66 19.73
N GLY A 87 13.69 -19.22 19.42
CA GLY A 87 14.15 -19.03 18.05
C GLY A 87 13.66 -17.72 17.43
N THR A 88 13.84 -17.58 16.11
CA THR A 88 13.45 -16.37 15.38
C THR A 88 11.94 -16.23 15.30
N THR A 89 11.44 -15.02 15.55
CA THR A 89 10.00 -14.71 15.50
C THR A 89 9.57 -14.17 14.12
N ASP A 90 10.44 -14.20 13.11
CA ASP A 90 10.20 -13.65 11.77
C ASP A 90 9.04 -14.32 11.02
N SER A 91 8.81 -15.61 11.30
CA SER A 91 7.69 -16.38 10.73
C SER A 91 6.39 -16.28 11.54
N TYR A 92 6.40 -15.67 12.73
CA TYR A 92 5.21 -15.51 13.56
C TYR A 92 4.49 -14.22 13.21
N SER A 93 3.41 -14.33 12.45
CA SER A 93 2.60 -13.19 12.03
C SER A 93 1.12 -13.40 12.36
N THR A 94 0.49 -12.38 12.95
CA THR A 94 -0.97 -12.35 13.17
C THR A 94 -1.72 -11.85 11.93
N GLN A 95 -1.02 -11.44 10.87
CA GLN A 95 -1.61 -10.90 9.65
C GLN A 95 -2.62 -11.86 9.01
N THR A 96 -2.29 -13.16 8.95
CA THR A 96 -3.20 -14.17 8.37
C THR A 96 -4.51 -14.24 9.17
N SER A 97 -4.43 -14.28 10.50
CA SER A 97 -5.63 -14.29 11.34
C SER A 97 -6.45 -13.00 11.22
N GLU A 98 -5.80 -11.84 11.14
CA GLU A 98 -6.48 -10.55 10.95
C GLU A 98 -7.21 -10.49 9.61
N LEU A 99 -6.58 -10.93 8.52
CA LEU A 99 -7.18 -10.99 7.20
C LEU A 99 -8.40 -11.93 7.17
N GLN A 100 -8.30 -13.10 7.78
CA GLN A 100 -9.43 -14.03 7.86
C GLN A 100 -10.56 -13.46 8.72
N HIS A 101 -10.26 -12.80 9.83
CA HIS A 101 -11.26 -12.11 10.65
C HIS A 101 -11.99 -11.01 9.86
N ARG A 102 -11.28 -10.23 9.03
CA ARG A 102 -11.90 -9.24 8.14
C ARG A 102 -12.87 -9.90 7.17
N ARG A 103 -12.46 -11.01 6.54
CA ARG A 103 -13.30 -11.76 5.58
C ARG A 103 -14.56 -12.31 6.25
N VAL A 104 -14.43 -12.96 7.41
CA VAL A 104 -15.57 -13.52 8.15
C VAL A 104 -16.53 -12.42 8.61
N LYS A 105 -16.02 -11.30 9.15
CA LYS A 105 -16.85 -10.15 9.55
C LYS A 105 -17.58 -9.52 8.36
N HIS A 106 -16.94 -9.46 7.20
CA HIS A 106 -17.58 -8.97 5.98
C HIS A 106 -18.78 -9.84 5.56
N PHE A 107 -18.66 -11.16 5.66
CA PHE A 107 -19.79 -12.06 5.41
C PHE A 107 -20.86 -11.96 6.49
N TYR A 108 -20.47 -11.91 7.77
CA TYR A 108 -21.40 -11.82 8.90
C TYR A 108 -22.31 -10.59 8.78
N ALA A 109 -21.78 -9.44 8.38
CA ALA A 109 -22.55 -8.22 8.14
C ALA A 109 -23.63 -8.36 7.05
N ARG A 110 -23.51 -9.33 6.14
CA ARG A 110 -24.47 -9.63 5.05
C ARG A 110 -25.48 -10.71 5.42
N THR A 111 -25.42 -11.26 6.63
CA THR A 111 -26.37 -12.27 7.12
C THR A 111 -27.49 -11.61 7.92
N ASN A 112 -28.60 -12.34 8.13
CA ASN A 112 -29.64 -11.94 9.07
C ASN A 112 -29.30 -12.29 10.54
N LYS A 113 -28.07 -12.75 10.81
CA LYS A 113 -27.54 -13.17 12.13
C LYS A 113 -28.20 -14.39 12.79
N ASN A 114 -29.21 -15.01 12.16
CA ASN A 114 -29.85 -16.23 12.65
C ASN A 114 -29.24 -17.47 11.99
N GLY A 115 -28.51 -18.28 12.73
CA GLY A 115 -27.77 -19.42 12.14
C GLY A 115 -26.72 -18.95 11.11
N ALA A 116 -25.99 -17.88 11.44
CA ALA A 116 -25.11 -17.16 10.53
C ALA A 116 -24.04 -18.04 9.87
N ASN A 117 -23.58 -19.10 10.54
CA ASN A 117 -22.51 -19.98 10.04
C ASN A 117 -22.86 -20.59 8.66
N ILE A 118 -24.08 -21.11 8.50
CA ILE A 118 -24.51 -21.72 7.23
C ILE A 118 -24.63 -20.65 6.14
N GLN A 119 -25.09 -19.46 6.51
CA GLN A 119 -25.22 -18.34 5.56
C GLN A 119 -23.85 -17.84 5.09
N ILE A 120 -22.89 -17.70 6.01
CA ILE A 120 -21.50 -17.35 5.70
C ILE A 120 -20.90 -18.40 4.75
N ALA A 121 -21.06 -19.69 5.04
CA ALA A 121 -20.55 -20.76 4.18
C ALA A 121 -21.14 -20.70 2.76
N ARG A 122 -22.45 -20.42 2.63
CA ARG A 122 -23.12 -20.24 1.32
C ARG A 122 -22.59 -19.01 0.57
N LEU A 123 -22.39 -17.89 1.27
CA LEU A 123 -21.85 -16.66 0.69
C LEU A 123 -20.40 -16.85 0.23
N GLN A 124 -19.57 -17.51 1.03
CA GLN A 124 -18.21 -17.85 0.66
C GLN A 124 -18.17 -18.71 -0.60
N ARG A 125 -18.97 -19.78 -0.65
CA ARG A 125 -19.04 -20.65 -1.83
C ARG A 125 -19.50 -19.89 -3.08
N ARG A 126 -20.48 -18.98 -2.93
CA ARG A 126 -20.96 -18.14 -4.03
C ARG A 126 -19.87 -17.19 -4.53
N GLU A 127 -19.14 -16.55 -3.63
CA GLU A 127 -18.01 -15.66 -3.97
C GLU A 127 -16.92 -16.44 -4.72
N GLU A 128 -16.52 -17.60 -4.22
CA GLU A 128 -15.48 -18.43 -4.85
C GLU A 128 -15.88 -18.89 -6.26
N LEU A 129 -17.15 -19.26 -6.45
CA LEU A 129 -17.67 -19.63 -7.78
C LEU A 129 -17.61 -18.45 -8.76
N LEU A 130 -17.96 -17.24 -8.31
CA LEU A 130 -17.88 -16.03 -9.13
C LEU A 130 -16.42 -15.69 -9.47
N GLN A 131 -15.52 -15.75 -8.49
CA GLN A 131 -14.09 -15.51 -8.71
C GLN A 131 -13.49 -16.52 -9.69
N ARG A 132 -13.82 -17.81 -9.60
CA ARG A 132 -13.37 -18.83 -10.55
C ARG A 132 -13.83 -18.53 -11.98
N LYS A 133 -15.10 -18.18 -12.16
CA LYS A 133 -15.62 -17.78 -13.48
C LYS A 133 -14.91 -16.54 -14.02
N GLN A 134 -14.70 -15.51 -13.19
CA GLN A 134 -13.96 -14.31 -13.58
C GLN A 134 -12.53 -14.63 -14.00
N ALA A 135 -11.83 -15.49 -13.25
CA ALA A 135 -10.46 -15.91 -13.58
C ALA A 135 -10.40 -16.67 -14.91
N GLN A 136 -11.37 -17.54 -15.20
CA GLN A 136 -11.48 -18.24 -16.49
C GLN A 136 -11.68 -17.27 -17.65
N VAL A 137 -12.63 -16.33 -17.51
CA VAL A 137 -12.87 -15.29 -18.52
C VAL A 137 -11.62 -14.45 -18.73
N HIS A 138 -10.96 -14.01 -17.66
CA HIS A 138 -9.73 -13.23 -17.74
C HIS A 138 -8.60 -13.98 -18.47
N LYS A 139 -8.38 -15.26 -18.14
CA LYS A 139 -7.39 -16.11 -18.82
C LYS A 139 -7.70 -16.26 -20.32
N HIS A 140 -8.96 -16.48 -20.66
CA HIS A 140 -9.39 -16.60 -22.05
C HIS A 140 -9.21 -15.29 -22.83
N LEU A 141 -9.54 -14.13 -22.23
CA LEU A 141 -9.30 -12.82 -22.82
C LEU A 141 -7.81 -12.56 -23.05
N LEU A 142 -6.96 -12.91 -22.07
CA LEU A 142 -5.51 -12.80 -22.21
C LEU A 142 -4.98 -13.68 -23.36
N SER A 143 -5.43 -14.94 -23.43
CA SER A 143 -5.05 -15.87 -24.51
C SER A 143 -5.48 -15.38 -25.89
N LYS A 144 -6.69 -14.82 -26.01
CA LYS A 144 -7.17 -14.23 -27.27
C LYS A 144 -6.33 -13.02 -27.66
N LYS A 145 -5.95 -12.18 -26.69
CA LYS A 145 -5.09 -11.01 -26.93
C LYS A 145 -3.69 -11.41 -27.39
N THR A 146 -3.08 -12.44 -26.80
CA THR A 146 -1.79 -12.96 -27.28
C THR A 146 -1.89 -13.57 -28.66
N GLN A 147 -2.94 -14.36 -28.95
CA GLN A 147 -3.17 -14.91 -30.29
C GLN A 147 -3.32 -13.82 -31.34
N ALA A 148 -4.12 -12.78 -31.08
CA ALA A 148 -4.27 -11.64 -31.97
C ALA A 148 -2.94 -10.90 -32.20
N LYS A 149 -2.10 -10.77 -31.17
CA LYS A 149 -0.77 -10.14 -31.29
C LYS A 149 0.18 -10.97 -32.15
N VAL A 150 0.18 -12.30 -32.00
CA VAL A 150 1.00 -13.21 -32.84
C VAL A 150 0.54 -13.17 -34.28
N GLN A 151 -0.78 -13.20 -34.54
CA GLN A 151 -1.33 -13.10 -35.89
C GLN A 151 -1.00 -11.76 -36.56
N ALA A 152 -1.06 -10.66 -35.81
CA ALA A 152 -0.64 -9.36 -36.32
C ALA A 152 0.86 -9.30 -36.67
N ALA A 153 1.72 -9.93 -35.86
CA ALA A 153 3.15 -10.01 -36.13
C ALA A 153 3.45 -10.88 -37.37
N LEU A 154 2.81 -12.05 -37.49
CA LEU A 154 2.97 -12.92 -38.66
C LEU A 154 2.49 -12.25 -39.95
N ALA A 155 1.40 -11.47 -39.89
CA ALA A 155 0.92 -10.70 -41.03
C ALA A 155 1.86 -9.56 -41.45
N GLN A 156 2.72 -9.07 -40.54
CA GLN A 156 3.78 -8.11 -40.87
C GLN A 156 4.95 -8.81 -41.59
N ASP A 157 5.35 -10.00 -41.14
CA ASP A 157 6.42 -10.79 -41.76
C ASP A 157 6.05 -11.30 -43.16
N GLU A 158 4.79 -11.73 -43.38
CA GLU A 158 4.32 -12.21 -44.68
C GLU A 158 4.28 -11.11 -45.77
N LEU A 159 4.16 -9.84 -45.38
CA LEU A 159 4.24 -8.70 -46.32
C LEU A 159 5.69 -8.34 -46.70
N GLU A 160 6.69 -8.85 -45.97
CA GLU A 160 8.11 -8.63 -46.28
C GLU A 160 8.66 -9.69 -47.25
N LEU A 161 7.94 -10.81 -47.45
CA LEU A 161 8.39 -11.96 -48.23
C LEU A 161 8.07 -11.93 -49.74
N LEU A 162 7.46 -10.85 -50.25
CA LEU A 162 7.12 -10.71 -51.68
C LEU A 162 7.45 -9.31 -52.21
N ALA A 163 8.70 -9.16 -52.66
CA ALA A 163 9.01 -8.63 -54.00
C ALA A 163 10.51 -8.85 -54.26
N TYR A 164 10.85 -9.91 -55.01
CA TYR A 164 12.17 -9.97 -55.66
C TYR A 164 12.23 -8.81 -56.65
N THR A 165 12.93 -7.75 -56.27
CA THR A 165 13.26 -6.64 -57.18
C THR A 165 14.50 -7.10 -57.98
N PRO A 166 14.36 -7.38 -59.29
CA PRO A 166 15.50 -7.83 -60.08
C PRO A 166 16.59 -6.75 -60.10
N PRO A 167 17.88 -7.15 -60.08
CA PRO A 167 18.98 -6.20 -60.08
C PRO A 167 18.92 -5.34 -61.35
N ILE A 168 18.98 -4.01 -61.16
CA ILE A 168 19.01 -3.03 -62.23
C ILE A 168 20.27 -3.28 -63.06
N THR A 169 20.10 -3.69 -64.32
CA THR A 169 21.18 -3.74 -65.31
C THR A 169 21.55 -2.31 -65.70
N TYR A 170 22.67 -1.83 -65.17
CA TYR A 170 23.25 -0.56 -65.60
C TYR A 170 23.77 -0.70 -67.04
N PRO A 171 23.37 0.17 -67.97
CA PRO A 171 23.94 0.17 -69.30
C PRO A 171 25.41 0.61 -69.21
N THR A 172 26.32 -0.27 -69.60
CA THR A 172 27.71 0.07 -69.85
C THR A 172 27.77 1.06 -71.00
N LEU A 173 28.22 2.29 -70.72
CA LEU A 173 28.48 3.28 -71.76
C LEU A 173 29.61 2.76 -72.65
N ALA A 174 29.26 2.38 -73.88
CA ALA A 174 30.20 2.16 -74.94
C ALA A 174 30.86 3.50 -75.30
N THR A 175 32.11 3.67 -74.88
CA THR A 175 32.96 4.79 -75.32
C THR A 175 33.34 4.56 -76.79
N SER A 176 32.84 5.41 -77.68
CA SER A 176 33.29 5.50 -79.06
C SER A 176 34.32 6.63 -79.23
N HIS A 177 35.30 6.33 -80.10
CA HIS A 177 36.39 7.16 -80.64
C HIS A 177 37.63 7.40 -79.77
#